data_AF-A0A965SFP0-F1
#
_entry.id   AF-A0A965SFP0-F1
#
_cell.length_a   1.000
_cell.length_b   1.000
_cell.length_c   1.000
_cell.angle_alpha   90.00
_cell.angle_beta   90.00
_cell.angle_gamma   90.00
#
_symmetry.space_group_name_H-M   'P 1'
#
loop_
_entity.id
_entity.type
_entity.pdbx_description
1 polymer ?
#
loop_
_entity_poly.entity_id
_entity_poly.type
_entity_poly.pdbx_seq_one_letter_code
_entity_poly.pdbx_strand_id
1 'polypeptide(L)'
;MNLAELLRHDGVEEVSELRGTFGFMAFHGGALEERTDLIARAAAQEAQASYYGVHQPAGMRQHVPSHRFTADQSPRLAEFLAHVDIVITVHGFGRKGPVHHDAARRHQPASGCTRRAASSHC
;
A
#
# COMPACT_ATOMS: atom_id res chain seq x y z
N MET A 1 0.69 17.42 -7.73
CA MET A 1 0.64 16.72 -6.45
C MET A 1 1.24 15.33 -6.57
N ASN A 2 2.46 15.19 -6.06
CA ASN A 2 3.16 13.94 -5.77
C ASN A 2 3.36 13.79 -4.25
N LEU A 3 4.02 12.71 -3.79
CA LEU A 3 4.26 12.51 -2.36
C LEU A 3 5.09 13.63 -1.74
N ALA A 4 6.18 14.05 -2.39
CA ALA A 4 7.05 15.09 -1.86
C ALA A 4 6.31 16.42 -1.64
N GLU A 5 5.39 16.78 -2.54
CA GLU A 5 4.50 17.94 -2.38
C GLU A 5 3.50 17.75 -1.23
N LEU A 6 2.95 16.54 -1.08
CA LEU A 6 2.01 16.20 0.00
C LEU A 6 2.68 16.30 1.39
N LEU A 7 3.89 15.76 1.53
CA LEU A 7 4.64 15.76 2.81
C LEU A 7 5.05 17.15 3.30
N ARG A 8 4.96 18.18 2.45
CA ARG A 8 5.24 19.57 2.83
C ARG A 8 4.06 20.28 3.48
N HIS A 9 2.88 19.66 3.49
CA HIS A 9 1.70 20.24 4.13
C HIS A 9 1.72 20.02 5.64
N ASP A 10 1.38 21.07 6.38
CA ASP A 10 1.29 21.01 7.84
C ASP A 10 0.30 19.93 8.29
N GLY A 11 0.73 19.12 9.26
CA GLY A 11 -0.06 18.04 9.83
C GLY A 11 -0.10 16.75 9.00
N VAL A 12 0.55 16.70 7.85
CA VAL A 12 0.77 15.42 7.14
C VAL A 12 1.88 14.66 7.84
N GLU A 13 1.57 13.44 8.27
CA GLU A 13 2.51 12.56 8.95
C GLU A 13 2.92 11.40 8.04
N GLU A 14 4.23 11.18 7.93
CA GLU A 14 4.81 9.99 7.31
C GLU A 14 5.30 9.03 8.38
N VAL A 15 4.78 7.81 8.35
CA VAL A 15 5.05 6.77 9.35
C VAL A 15 5.66 5.55 8.66
N SER A 16 6.77 5.05 9.21
CA SER A 16 7.43 3.82 8.78
C SER A 16 7.83 3.01 10.00
N GLU A 17 7.41 1.74 10.03
CA GLU A 17 7.75 0.78 11.10
C GLU A 17 8.28 -0.49 10.44
N LEU A 18 9.58 -0.70 10.49
CA LEU A 18 10.22 -1.86 9.86
C LEU A 18 10.24 -3.07 10.81
N ARG A 19 9.79 -4.22 10.29
CA ARG A 19 9.78 -5.54 10.95
C ARG A 19 10.26 -6.60 9.94
N GLY A 20 9.48 -7.65 9.68
CA GLY A 20 9.79 -8.64 8.64
C GLY A 20 9.75 -8.06 7.22
N THR A 21 10.09 -8.88 6.21
CA THR A 21 10.13 -8.47 4.80
C THR A 21 8.76 -8.48 4.10
N PHE A 22 7.71 -8.91 4.78
CA PHE A 22 6.32 -8.67 4.35
C PHE A 22 5.84 -7.33 4.90
N GLY A 23 5.11 -6.56 4.09
CA GLY A 23 4.67 -5.20 4.44
C GLY A 23 3.19 -4.93 4.20
N PHE A 24 2.64 -4.02 4.99
CA PHE A 24 1.37 -3.34 4.72
C PHE A 24 1.60 -1.86 4.46
N MET A 25 0.79 -1.28 3.58
CA MET A 25 0.92 0.12 3.20
C MET A 25 -0.44 0.82 3.15
N ALA A 26 -0.54 1.99 3.75
CA ALA A 26 -1.75 2.84 3.72
C ALA A 26 -1.35 4.31 3.53
N PHE A 27 -1.12 4.72 2.28
CA PHE A 27 -0.72 6.08 1.93
C PHE A 27 -1.89 6.99 1.49
N HIS A 28 -3.11 6.48 1.57
CA HIS A 28 -4.37 7.25 1.50
C HIS A 28 -5.06 7.34 2.88
N GLY A 29 -4.31 7.08 3.95
CA GLY A 29 -4.83 7.03 5.32
C GLY A 29 -5.22 8.40 5.91
N GLY A 30 -5.75 8.38 7.13
CA GLY A 30 -6.24 9.58 7.81
C GLY A 30 -7.60 10.04 7.28
N ALA A 31 -7.77 11.35 7.07
CA ALA A 31 -9.06 11.93 6.68
C ALA A 31 -9.48 11.69 5.20
N LEU A 32 -8.57 11.17 4.37
CA LEU A 32 -8.84 10.89 2.96
C LEU A 32 -9.65 9.59 2.81
N GLU A 33 -9.18 8.51 3.42
CA GLU A 33 -9.89 7.22 3.52
C GLU A 33 -9.89 6.76 4.98
N GLU A 34 -10.88 7.26 5.73
CA GLU A 34 -11.00 7.03 7.18
C GLU A 34 -10.83 5.53 7.52
N ARG A 35 -9.92 5.25 8.46
CA ARG A 35 -9.63 3.93 9.06
C ARG A 35 -8.78 2.96 8.24
N THR A 36 -8.40 3.28 7.00
CA THR A 36 -7.50 2.41 6.21
C THR A 36 -6.13 2.25 6.88
N ASP A 37 -5.63 3.33 7.48
CA ASP A 37 -4.42 3.36 8.30
C ASP A 37 -4.55 2.44 9.53
N LEU A 38 -5.69 2.48 10.24
CA LEU A 38 -5.93 1.63 11.40
C LEU A 38 -5.94 0.15 11.04
N ILE A 39 -6.58 -0.22 9.93
CA ILE A 39 -6.64 -1.61 9.46
C ILE A 39 -5.24 -2.10 9.06
N ALA A 40 -4.50 -1.29 8.28
CA ALA A 40 -3.17 -1.65 7.83
C ALA A 40 -2.17 -1.78 8.99
N ARG A 41 -2.24 -0.87 9.99
CA ARG A 41 -1.40 -0.95 11.19
C ARG A 41 -1.74 -2.16 12.05
N ALA A 42 -3.02 -2.42 12.29
CA ALA A 42 -3.46 -3.60 13.05
C ALA A 42 -3.01 -4.90 12.36
N ALA A 43 -3.22 -5.01 11.04
CA ALA A 43 -2.78 -6.17 10.27
C ALA A 43 -1.25 -6.35 10.32
N ALA A 44 -0.49 -5.25 10.23
CA ALA A 44 0.96 -5.29 10.34
C ALA A 44 1.43 -5.76 11.72
N GLN A 45 0.79 -5.27 12.79
CA GLN A 45 1.12 -5.65 14.16
C GLN A 45 0.84 -7.14 14.41
N GLU A 46 -0.34 -7.63 14.03
CA GLU A 46 -0.71 -9.05 14.20
C GLU A 46 0.19 -9.99 13.38
N ALA A 47 0.59 -9.58 12.17
CA ALA A 47 1.42 -10.38 11.29
C ALA A 47 2.93 -10.22 11.53
N GLN A 48 3.36 -9.38 12.49
CA GLN A 48 4.77 -8.98 12.66
C GLN A 48 5.40 -8.44 11.36
N ALA A 49 4.59 -7.77 10.55
CA ALA A 49 4.94 -7.23 9.25
C ALA A 49 5.37 -5.76 9.34
N SER A 50 6.11 -5.31 8.34
CA SER A 50 6.49 -3.90 8.20
C SER A 50 5.26 -3.06 7.85
N TYR A 51 5.24 -1.79 8.25
CA TYR A 51 4.17 -0.84 7.93
C TYR A 51 4.74 0.45 7.34
N TYR A 52 4.09 0.97 6.30
CA TYR A 52 4.29 2.32 5.80
C TYR A 52 2.95 3.05 5.63
N GLY A 53 2.88 4.31 6.03
CA GLY A 53 1.67 5.11 5.89
C GLY A 53 1.94 6.60 5.74
N VAL A 54 1.00 7.27 5.07
CA VAL A 54 0.94 8.73 4.98
C VAL A 54 -0.44 9.14 5.49
N HIS A 55 -0.47 9.88 6.59
CA HIS A 55 -1.69 10.24 7.31
C HIS A 55 -1.97 11.72 7.13
N GLN A 56 -3.09 12.04 6.49
CA GLN A 56 -3.52 13.42 6.30
C GLN A 56 -4.33 13.92 7.50
N PRO A 57 -4.14 15.19 7.91
CA PRO A 57 -4.86 15.78 9.03
C PRO A 57 -6.36 15.91 8.72
N ALA A 58 -7.17 16.07 9.77
CA ALA A 58 -8.61 16.22 9.64
C ALA A 58 -8.99 17.36 8.66
N GLY A 59 -9.94 17.09 7.76
CA GLY A 59 -10.41 18.05 6.75
C GLY A 59 -9.57 18.13 5.47
N MET A 60 -8.40 17.49 5.42
CA MET A 60 -7.59 17.39 4.22
C MET A 60 -8.02 16.19 3.35
N ARG A 61 -8.12 16.41 2.03
CA ARG A 61 -8.59 15.41 1.06
C ARG A 61 -7.73 15.39 -0.21
N GLN A 62 -6.43 15.58 -0.06
CA GLN A 62 -5.52 15.61 -1.19
C GLN A 62 -5.21 14.19 -1.66
N HIS A 63 -5.74 13.80 -2.81
CA HIS A 63 -5.48 12.48 -3.37
C HIS A 63 -4.26 12.51 -4.30
N VAL A 64 -3.23 11.73 -3.94
CA VAL A 64 -2.09 11.41 -4.81
C VAL A 64 -2.32 10.01 -5.40
N PRO A 65 -2.42 9.83 -6.73
CA PRO A 65 -2.57 8.51 -7.34
C PRO A 65 -1.41 7.56 -6.98
N SER A 66 -1.71 6.27 -6.76
CA SER A 66 -0.72 5.27 -6.33
C SER A 66 0.50 5.16 -7.26
N HIS A 67 0.32 5.27 -8.58
CA HIS A 67 1.43 5.25 -9.55
C HIS A 67 2.38 6.46 -9.45
N ARG A 68 2.07 7.46 -8.61
CA ARG A 68 2.92 8.62 -8.35
C ARG A 68 3.66 8.55 -7.02
N PHE A 69 3.45 7.49 -6.23
CA PHE A 69 4.25 7.21 -5.04
C PHE A 69 5.53 6.49 -5.46
N THR A 70 6.64 7.22 -5.52
CA THR A 70 7.92 6.68 -6.00
C THR A 70 9.00 6.86 -4.93
N ALA A 71 9.94 5.90 -4.87
CA ALA A 71 10.96 5.82 -3.83
C ALA A 71 11.84 7.09 -3.72
N ASP A 72 12.07 7.79 -4.83
CA ASP A 72 12.86 9.01 -4.89
C ASP A 72 12.23 10.21 -4.17
N GLN A 73 10.94 10.12 -3.80
CA GLN A 73 10.20 11.23 -3.20
C GLN A 73 10.29 11.26 -1.68
N SER A 74 10.73 10.17 -1.04
CA SER A 74 10.93 10.12 0.42
C SER A 74 12.01 9.10 0.80
N PRO A 75 12.99 9.49 1.65
CA PRO A 75 13.94 8.54 2.21
C PRO A 75 13.28 7.38 2.97
N ARG A 76 12.19 7.64 3.71
CA ARG A 76 11.49 6.58 4.45
C ARG A 76 10.77 5.61 3.53
N LEU A 77 10.17 6.12 2.45
CA LEU A 77 9.55 5.26 1.44
C LEU A 77 10.60 4.41 0.73
N ALA A 78 11.74 5.01 0.36
CA ALA A 78 12.85 4.30 -0.24
C ALA A 78 13.36 3.15 0.66
N GLU A 79 13.58 3.46 1.94
CA GLU A 79 14.02 2.47 2.92
C GLU A 79 13.00 1.34 3.08
N PHE A 80 11.71 1.68 3.23
CA PHE A 80 10.65 0.69 3.34
C PHE A 80 10.55 -0.22 2.11
N LEU A 81 10.57 0.35 0.90
CA LEU A 81 10.48 -0.41 -0.35
C LEU A 81 11.73 -1.28 -0.61
N ALA A 82 12.89 -0.85 -0.13
CA ALA A 82 14.11 -1.64 -0.19
C ALA A 82 14.11 -2.80 0.83
N HIS A 83 13.35 -2.65 1.92
CA HIS A 83 13.27 -3.63 3.02
C HIS A 83 12.27 -4.77 2.77
N VAL A 84 11.17 -4.50 2.07
CA VAL A 84 10.09 -5.49 1.87
C VAL A 84 10.18 -6.21 0.53
N ASP A 85 9.94 -7.52 0.53
CA ASP A 85 9.81 -8.35 -0.69
C ASP A 85 8.41 -8.25 -1.29
N ILE A 86 7.41 -8.11 -0.43
CA ILE A 86 5.99 -8.13 -0.78
C ILE A 86 5.27 -7.10 0.10
N VAL A 87 4.46 -6.25 -0.52
CA VAL A 87 3.62 -5.27 0.19
C VAL A 87 2.16 -5.38 -0.24
N ILE A 88 1.25 -5.32 0.73
CA ILE A 88 -0.19 -5.17 0.52
C ILE A 88 -0.55 -3.70 0.75
N THR A 89 -1.08 -3.04 -0.29
CA THR A 89 -1.59 -1.68 -0.15
C THR A 89 -3.08 -1.70 0.16
N VAL A 90 -3.47 -1.05 1.25
CA VAL A 90 -4.86 -0.94 1.71
C VAL A 90 -5.41 0.40 1.24
N HIS A 91 -6.52 0.34 0.49
CA HIS A 91 -7.28 1.49 -0.01
C HIS A 91 -8.74 1.38 0.41
N GLY A 92 -9.37 2.52 0.63
CA GLY A 92 -10.78 2.70 0.90
C GLY A 92 -11.49 3.23 -0.34
N PHE A 93 -12.38 2.44 -0.92
CA PHE A 93 -13.20 2.94 -2.02
C PHE A 93 -14.39 3.74 -1.46
N GLY A 94 -14.47 5.03 -1.79
CA GLY A 94 -15.49 5.97 -1.31
C GLY A 94 -16.91 5.70 -1.80
N ARG A 95 -17.51 4.57 -1.40
CA ARG A 95 -18.89 4.21 -1.70
C ARG A 95 -19.80 4.55 -0.54
N LYS A 96 -20.87 5.32 -0.79
CA LYS A 96 -22.02 5.40 0.12
C LYS A 96 -22.84 4.11 -0.06
N GLY A 97 -22.72 3.16 0.88
CA GLY A 97 -23.41 1.87 0.84
C GLY A 97 -22.67 0.79 1.63
N PRO A 98 -23.21 -0.43 1.75
CA PRO A 98 -22.60 -1.50 2.54
C PRO A 98 -21.17 -1.83 2.08
N VAL A 99 -20.34 -2.25 3.06
CA VAL A 99 -18.92 -2.56 2.94
C VAL A 99 -18.68 -3.73 1.98
N HIS A 100 -17.76 -3.57 1.02
CA HIS A 100 -17.24 -4.63 0.17
C HIS A 100 -15.71 -4.56 0.13
N HIS A 101 -15.06 -5.72 0.04
CA HIS A 101 -13.61 -5.84 -0.09
C HIS A 101 -13.24 -6.21 -1.52
N ASP A 102 -12.43 -5.37 -2.18
CA ASP A 102 -11.84 -5.64 -3.50
C ASP A 102 -10.33 -5.86 -3.36
N ALA A 103 -9.84 -7.03 -3.76
CA ALA A 103 -8.41 -7.36 -3.77
C ALA A 103 -7.82 -7.20 -5.18
N ALA A 104 -6.84 -6.32 -5.35
CA ALA A 104 -6.16 -6.12 -6.62
C ALA A 104 -5.30 -7.34 -7.01
N ARG A 105 -5.41 -7.82 -8.26
CA ARG A 105 -4.54 -8.87 -8.82
C ARG A 105 -3.16 -8.31 -9.18
N ARG A 106 -2.12 -9.13 -8.95
CA ARG A 106 -0.71 -8.91 -9.33
C ARG A 106 -0.55 -8.64 -10.83
N HIS A 107 0.40 -7.77 -11.18
CA HIS A 107 0.94 -7.64 -12.54
C HIS A 107 1.74 -8.91 -12.90
N GLN A 108 1.41 -9.55 -14.02
CA GLN A 108 2.15 -10.68 -14.58
C GLN A 108 3.39 -10.16 -15.34
N PRO A 109 4.59 -10.72 -15.13
CA PRO A 109 5.67 -10.58 -16.11
C PRO A 109 5.39 -11.49 -17.31
N ALA A 110 5.65 -10.96 -18.50
CA ALA A 110 5.47 -11.66 -19.77
C ALA A 110 6.53 -12.76 -20.00
N SER A 111 6.06 -13.86 -20.62
CA SER A 111 6.78 -14.81 -21.50
C SER A 111 7.77 -15.80 -20.88
N GLY A 112 7.42 -17.09 -20.97
CA GLY A 112 8.36 -18.20 -20.81
C GLY A 112 7.75 -19.56 -21.17
N CYS A 113 7.90 -19.96 -22.43
CA CYS A 113 7.52 -21.25 -23.00
C CYS A 113 8.04 -22.46 -22.21
N THR A 114 7.16 -23.36 -21.76
CA THR A 114 7.50 -24.77 -21.49
C THR A 114 6.48 -25.72 -22.14
N ARG A 115 7.03 -26.75 -22.78
CA ARG A 115 6.35 -27.76 -23.61
C ARG A 115 5.66 -28.83 -22.75
N ARG A 116 4.72 -29.51 -23.41
CA ARG A 116 3.98 -30.74 -23.07
C ARG A 116 4.73 -31.82 -22.25
N ALA A 117 3.97 -32.46 -21.36
CA ALA A 117 3.77 -33.92 -21.19
C ALA A 117 2.71 -34.07 -20.06
N ALA A 118 1.72 -34.97 -20.04
CA ALA A 118 1.36 -36.14 -20.82
C ALA A 118 -0.16 -36.42 -20.69
N SER A 119 -0.67 -37.22 -21.64
CA SER A 119 -1.83 -38.12 -21.54
C SER A 119 -1.90 -38.86 -20.18
N SER A 120 -3.01 -39.40 -19.65
CA SER A 120 -4.15 -40.13 -20.23
C SER A 120 -5.16 -40.41 -19.10
N HIS A 121 -6.38 -40.80 -19.47
CA HIS A 121 -7.49 -41.19 -18.60
C HIS A 121 -7.14 -42.32 -17.60
N CYS A 122 -7.73 -42.26 -16.39
CA CYS A 122 -8.70 -43.21 -15.85
C CYS A 122 -9.39 -42.60 -14.62
#